data_AF-A0AA97DQT4-F1
#
_entry.id   AF-A0AA97DQT4-F1
#
_cell.length_a   1.000
_cell.length_b   1.000
_cell.length_c   1.000
_cell.angle_alpha   90.00
_cell.angle_beta   90.00
_cell.angle_gamma   90.00
#
_symmetry.space_group_name_H-M   'P 1'
#
loop_
_entity.id
_entity.type
_entity.pdbx_description
1 polymer ?
#
loop_
_entity_poly.entity_id
_entity_poly.type
_entity_poly.pdbx_seq_one_letter_code
_entity_poly.pdbx_strand_id
1 'polypeptide(L)' 'MVYRWYEPNRRRDKDNVCAFGRKVIQDALVRGKYLRNDGWKEIAGFEDVFEVDAKRPRIEVEIYEEKGWTKNRKPLSG' A
#
# COMPACT_ATOMS: atom_id res chain seq x y z
N MET A 1 -0.38 -1.22 5.31
CA MET A 1 -1.29 -1.21 4.14
C MET A 1 -0.75 -2.18 3.10
N VAL A 2 -1.61 -2.94 2.45
CA VAL A 2 -1.19 -3.98 1.48
C VAL A 2 -1.77 -3.62 0.12
N TYR A 3 -0.91 -3.55 -0.90
CA TYR A 3 -1.32 -3.40 -2.29
C TYR A 3 -1.14 -4.71 -3.04
N ARG A 4 -2.22 -5.29 -3.56
CA ARG A 4 -2.16 -6.44 -4.46
C ARG A 4 -2.37 -5.97 -5.89
N TRP A 5 -1.33 -6.12 -6.70
CA TRP A 5 -1.31 -5.78 -8.12
C TRP A 5 -1.61 -7.04 -8.93
N TYR A 6 -2.82 -7.11 -9.51
CA TYR A 6 -3.21 -8.17 -10.42
C TYR A 6 -2.96 -7.72 -11.85
N GLU A 7 -1.85 -8.16 -12.41
CA GLU A 7 -1.45 -7.82 -13.78
C GLU A 7 -2.03 -8.81 -14.80
N PRO A 8 -2.38 -8.36 -16.01
CA PRO A 8 -2.90 -9.26 -17.04
C PRO A 8 -1.81 -10.22 -17.58
N ASN A 9 -0.53 -9.86 -17.43
CA ASN A 9 0.63 -10.62 -17.85
C ASN A 9 1.89 -10.08 -17.14
N ARG A 10 3.05 -10.70 -17.40
CA ARG A 10 4.35 -10.32 -16.78
C ARG A 10 5.21 -9.39 -17.65
N ARG A 11 4.60 -8.59 -18.52
CA ARG A 11 5.36 -7.72 -19.45
C ARG A 11 5.80 -6.40 -18.82
N ARG A 12 5.16 -5.95 -17.74
CA ARG A 12 5.55 -4.75 -16.99
C ARG A 12 6.41 -5.14 -15.81
N ASP A 13 7.43 -4.33 -15.54
CA ASP A 13 8.24 -4.50 -14.33
C ASP A 13 7.45 -4.09 -13.08
N LYS A 14 7.72 -4.79 -11.98
CA LYS A 14 6.97 -4.63 -10.71
C LYS A 14 7.12 -3.21 -10.14
N ASP A 15 8.32 -2.65 -10.23
CA ASP A 15 8.66 -1.30 -9.79
C ASP A 15 7.95 -0.22 -10.63
N ASN A 16 7.91 -0.40 -11.96
CA ASN A 16 7.20 0.48 -12.88
C ASN A 16 5.69 0.53 -12.56
N VAL A 17 5.11 -0.60 -12.14
CA VAL A 17 3.70 -0.68 -11.76
C VAL A 17 3.47 -0.04 -10.38
N CYS A 18 4.22 -0.43 -9.34
CA CYS A 18 3.89 -0.02 -7.97
C CYS A 18 4.38 1.38 -7.59
N ALA A 19 5.51 1.85 -8.13
CA ALA A 19 6.11 3.12 -7.68
C ALA A 19 5.19 4.32 -7.93
N PHE A 20 4.63 4.42 -9.15
CA PHE A 20 3.67 5.47 -9.46
C PHE A 20 2.27 5.15 -8.94
N GLY A 21 1.84 3.89 -9.07
CA GLY A 21 0.49 3.47 -8.70
C GLY A 21 0.18 3.71 -7.21
N ARG A 22 1.12 3.41 -6.30
CA ARG A 22 0.93 3.62 -4.86
C ARG A 22 0.58 5.06 -4.53
N LYS A 23 1.34 6.02 -5.10
CA LYS A 23 1.13 7.45 -4.83
C LYS A 23 -0.25 7.92 -5.31
N VAL A 24 -0.66 7.50 -6.51
CA VAL A 24 -1.98 7.84 -7.06
C VAL A 24 -3.11 7.33 -6.17
N ILE A 25 -2.99 6.08 -5.69
CA ILE A 25 -3.99 5.50 -4.80
C ILE A 25 -4.02 6.21 -3.45
N GLN A 26 -2.86 6.49 -2.85
CA GLN A 26 -2.76 7.22 -1.58
C GLN A 26 -3.39 8.60 -1.66
N ASP A 27 -3.08 9.35 -2.72
CA ASP A 27 -3.67 10.67 -2.96
C ASP A 27 -5.20 10.58 -3.11
N ALA A 28 -5.71 9.55 -3.79
CA ALA A 28 -7.16 9.32 -3.92
C ALA A 28 -7.81 8.99 -2.56
N LEU A 29 -7.16 8.17 -1.73
CA LEU A 29 -7.66 7.84 -0.39
C LEU A 29 -7.67 9.06 0.54
N VAL A 30 -6.67 9.94 0.45
CA VAL A 30 -6.64 11.22 1.18
C VAL A 30 -7.74 12.16 0.69
N ARG A 31 -7.89 12.32 -0.63
CA ARG A 31 -8.97 13.14 -1.24
C ARG A 31 -10.36 12.63 -0.87
N GLY A 32 -10.52 11.31 -0.82
CA GLY A 32 -11.75 10.63 -0.40
C GLY A 32 -11.99 10.65 1.11
N LYS A 33 -11.07 11.21 1.90
CA LYS A 33 -11.11 11.27 3.38
C LYS A 33 -11.10 9.90 4.08
N TYR A 34 -10.67 8.85 3.37
CA TYR A 34 -10.39 7.54 3.98
C TYR A 34 -9.08 7.55 4.77
N LEU A 35 -8.12 8.36 4.32
CA LEU A 35 -6.89 8.67 5.05
C LEU A 35 -6.85 10.17 5.36
N ARG A 36 -6.28 10.53 6.52
CA ARG A 36 -6.08 11.95 6.87
C ARG A 36 -4.96 12.58 6.04
N ASN A 37 -3.90 11.82 5.80
CA ASN A 37 -2.75 12.15 4.98
C ASN A 37 -2.00 10.85 4.61
N ASP A 38 -1.03 10.90 3.69
CA ASP A 38 -0.20 9.75 3.29
C ASP A 38 1.26 9.86 3.77
N GLY A 39 1.51 10.72 4.76
CA GLY A 39 2.83 10.97 5.32
C GLY A 39 3.27 9.94 6.36
N TRP A 40 4.50 10.11 6.83
CA TRP A 40 5.17 9.27 7.82
C TRP A 40 4.40 9.07 9.14
N LYS A 41 3.51 10.00 9.51
CA LYS A 41 2.73 9.92 10.75
C LYS A 41 1.49 9.05 10.60
N GLU A 42 0.98 8.93 9.38
CA GLU A 42 -0.29 8.27 9.07
C GLU A 42 -0.08 6.87 8.50
N ILE A 43 1.04 6.64 7.81
CA ILE A 43 1.36 5.34 7.20
C ILE A 43 2.59 4.76 7.91
N ALA A 44 2.34 3.80 8.81
CA ALA A 44 3.40 3.06 9.51
C ALA A 44 4.24 2.19 8.57
N GLY A 45 3.63 1.68 7.51
CA GLY A 45 4.29 0.85 6.51
C GLY A 45 3.34 0.36 5.43
N PHE A 46 3.93 -0.13 4.35
CA PHE A 46 3.20 -0.74 3.25
C PHE A 46 3.99 -1.88 2.62
N GLU A 47 3.28 -2.78 1.96
CA GLU A 47 3.84 -3.86 1.17
C GLU A 47 3.15 -3.98 -0.19
N ASP A 48 3.89 -4.47 -1.17
CA ASP A 48 3.41 -4.72 -2.54
C ASP A 48 3.45 -6.22 -2.83
N VAL A 49 2.32 -6.78 -3.23
CA VAL A 49 2.16 -8.18 -3.66
C VAL A 49 1.78 -8.19 -5.14
N PHE A 50 2.40 -9.05 -5.93
CA PHE A 50 2.19 -9.10 -7.38
C PHE A 50 1.71 -10.48 -7.81
N GLU A 51 0.57 -10.50 -8.50
CA GLU A 51 -0.05 -11.69 -9.02
C GLU A 51 -0.46 -11.47 -10.49
N VAL A 52 -0.63 -12.56 -11.23
CA VAL A 52 -1.12 -12.49 -12.62
C VAL A 52 -2.55 -12.99 -12.67
N ASP A 53 -3.45 -12.12 -13.11
CA ASP A 53 -4.85 -12.45 -13.40
C ASP A 53 -5.22 -11.87 -14.77
N ALA A 54 -5.02 -12.69 -15.81
CA ALA A 54 -5.32 -12.32 -17.19
C ALA A 54 -6.80 -12.03 -17.45
N LYS A 55 -7.71 -12.57 -16.61
CA LYS A 55 -9.15 -12.43 -16.81
C LYS A 55 -9.70 -11.18 -16.13
N ARG A 56 -9.13 -10.80 -14.98
CA ARG A 56 -9.63 -9.67 -14.17
C ARG A 56 -8.50 -8.84 -13.55
N PRO A 57 -7.71 -8.13 -14.38
CA PRO A 57 -6.65 -7.26 -13.87
C PRO A 57 -7.23 -6.13 -13.04
N ARG A 58 -6.62 -5.87 -11.88
CA ARG A 58 -7.12 -4.93 -10.87
C ARG A 58 -6.06 -4.63 -9.83
N ILE A 59 -6.37 -3.68 -8.95
CA ILE A 59 -5.56 -3.42 -7.77
C ILE A 59 -6.50 -3.55 -6.57
N GLU A 60 -6.12 -4.40 -5.62
CA GLU A 60 -6.82 -4.52 -4.34
C GLU A 60 -5.96 -3.86 -3.26
N VAL A 61 -6.60 -3.06 -2.41
CA VAL A 61 -5.91 -2.32 -1.35
C VAL A 61 -6.56 -2.62 -0.02
N GLU A 62 -5.76 -3.14 0.89
CA GLU A 62 -6.19 -3.50 2.24
C GLU A 62 -5.56 -2.50 3.23
N ILE A 63 -6.42 -1.79 3.95
CA ILE A 63 -6.04 -0.79 4.96
C ILE A 63 -6.33 -1.39 6.34
N TYR A 64 -5.31 -1.40 7.18
CA TYR A 64 -5.38 -1.95 8.54
C TYR A 64 -5.15 -0.81 9.52
N GLU A 65 -6.06 -0.66 10.47
CA GLU A 65 -5.86 0.25 11.59
C GLU A 65 -4.92 -0.40 12.62
N GLU A 66 -3.80 0.25 12.92
CA GLU A 66 -2.97 -0.16 14.04
C GLU A 66 -3.61 0.28 15.35
N LYS A 67 -4.02 -0.69 16.18
CA LYS A 67 -4.38 -0.41 17.57
C LYS A 67 -3.12 -0.18 18.39
N GLY A 68 -2.75 1.10 18.55
CA GLY A 68 -1.85 1.55 19.61
C GLY A 68 -0.45 1.96 19.15
N TRP A 69 -0.29 3.25 18.86
CA TRP A 69 0.99 3.94 19.04
C TRP A 69 1.06 4.54 20.46
N THR A 70 1.48 3.76 21.44
CA THR A 70 2.04 4.34 22.67
C THR A 70 3.50 4.70 22.40
N LYS A 71 3.90 5.95 22.65
CA LYS A 71 5.23 6.55 22.38
C LYS A 71 6.48 5.82 22.94
N ASN A 72 6.38 4.60 23.47
CA ASN A 72 7.45 3.92 24.22
C ASN A 72 7.82 2.51 23.72
N ARG A 73 7.95 2.29 22.40
CA ARG A 73 8.68 1.09 21.94
C ARG A 73 10.18 1.41 21.87
N LYS A 74 10.93 1.02 22.91
CA LYS A 74 12.38 0.82 22.80
C LYS A 74 12.62 -0.24 21.70
N PRO A 75 13.67 -0.10 20.88
CA PRO A 75 14.00 -1.13 19.90
C PRO A 75 14.30 -2.42 20.64
N LEU A 76 13.67 -3.52 20.20
CA LEU A 76 14.04 -4.86 20.65
C LEU A 76 15.43 -5.14 20.08
N SER A 77 16.45 -5.00 20.92
CA SER A 77 17.75 -5.63 20.69
C SER A 77 17.58 -7.13 20.83
N GLY A 78 17.84 -7.86 19.75
CA GLY A 78 17.96 -9.31 19.68
C GLY A 78 18.80 -9.67 18.49
#